data_AF-A0A9D6P5L9-F1
#
_entry.id   AF-A0A9D6P5L9-F1
#
_cell.length_a   1.000
_cell.length_b   1.000
_cell.length_c   1.000
_cell.angle_alpha   90.00
_cell.angle_beta   90.00
_cell.angle_gamma   90.00
#
_symmetry.space_group_name_H-M   'P 1'
#
loop_
_entity.id
_entity.type
_entity.pdbx_description
1 polymer ?
#
loop_
_entity_poly.entity_id
_entity_poly.type
_entity_poly.pdbx_seq_one_letter_code
_entity_poly.pdbx_strand_id
1 'polypeptide(L)' 'MAQIITVPVKTFEKILSRLDQLTREIHDVKMKLFEGEPRYGSDEWWEWSDKKALEDIKAGRVTKFDSVDEAIKWLNS' A
#
# COMPACT_ATOMS: atom_id res chain seq x y z
N MET A 1 -1.51 -31.07 -16.17
CA MET A 1 -0.15 -31.64 -16.21
C MET A 1 0.82 -30.56 -15.81
N ALA A 2 1.62 -30.76 -14.76
CA ALA A 2 2.65 -29.80 -14.37
C ALA A 2 3.85 -29.96 -15.31
N GLN A 3 4.11 -28.95 -16.13
CA GLN A 3 5.23 -28.95 -17.06
C GLN A 3 6.46 -28.40 -16.34
N ILE A 4 7.39 -29.29 -15.99
CA ILE A 4 8.65 -28.91 -15.33
C ILE A 4 9.62 -28.47 -16.42
N ILE A 5 9.93 -27.18 -16.46
CA ILE A 5 10.87 -26.60 -17.40
C ILE A 5 12.17 -26.34 -16.66
N THR A 6 13.25 -27.01 -17.07
CA THR A 6 14.57 -26.81 -16.49
C THR A 6 15.19 -25.55 -17.07
N VAL A 7 15.37 -24.53 -16.23
CA VAL A 7 15.96 -23.25 -16.63
C VAL A 7 17.39 -23.17 -16.09
N PRO A 8 18.39 -22.76 -16.92
CA PRO A 8 19.73 -22.52 -16.43
C PRO A 8 19.75 -21.49 -15.29
N VAL A 9 20.52 -21.75 -14.23
CA VAL A 9 20.58 -20.90 -13.03
C VAL A 9 20.84 -19.42 -13.36
N LYS A 10 21.79 -19.15 -14.26
CA LYS A 10 22.09 -17.77 -14.70
C LYS A 10 20.90 -17.07 -15.37
N THR A 11 20.09 -17.82 -16.11
CA THR A 11 18.87 -17.28 -16.74
C THR A 11 17.82 -16.98 -15.67
N PHE A 12 17.69 -17.86 -14.67
CA PHE A 12 16.78 -17.67 -13.55
C PHE A 12 17.16 -16.45 -12.71
N GLU A 13 18.44 -16.31 -12.34
CA GLU A 13 18.97 -15.12 -11.64
C GLU A 13 18.70 -13.83 -12.42
N LYS A 14 18.94 -13.85 -13.74
CA LYS A 14 18.67 -12.68 -14.60
C LYS A 14 17.19 -12.33 -14.67
N ILE A 15 16.30 -13.34 -14.62
CA ILE A 15 14.85 -13.12 -14.55
C ILE A 15 14.50 -12.47 -13.21
N LEU A 16 14.98 -13.01 -12.09
CA LEU A 16 14.71 -12.45 -10.77
C LEU A 16 15.20 -11.00 -10.64
N SER A 17 16.42 -10.70 -11.09
CA SER A 17 16.96 -9.34 -11.05
C SER A 17 16.13 -8.35 -11.88
N ARG A 18 15.59 -8.80 -13.03
CA ARG A 18 14.71 -7.97 -13.86
C ARG A 18 13.35 -7.76 -13.22
N LEU A 19 12.80 -8.77 -12.55
CA LEU A 19 11.55 -8.65 -11.81
C LEU A 19 11.70 -7.67 -10.65
N ASP A 20 12.78 -7.76 -9.88
CA ASP A 20 13.07 -6.82 -8.78
C ASP A 20 13.21 -5.38 -9.28
N GLN A 21 13.91 -5.19 -10.41
CA GLN A 21 14.05 -3.87 -11.01
C GLN A 21 12.68 -3.31 -11.45
N LEU A 22 11.86 -4.14 -12.09
CA LEU A 22 10.52 -3.75 -12.55
C LEU A 22 9.59 -3.42 -11.37
N THR A 23 9.69 -4.15 -10.25
CA THR A 23 8.96 -3.84 -9.02
C THR A 23 9.34 -2.47 -8.45
N ARG A 24 10.64 -2.13 -8.43
CA ARG A 24 11.11 -0.81 -7.97
C ARG A 24 10.64 0.32 -8.89
N GLU A 25 10.75 0.14 -10.20
CA GLU A 25 10.30 1.14 -11.17
C GLU A 25 8.78 1.37 -11.08
N ILE A 26 7.98 0.30 -10.89
CA ILE A 26 6.53 0.44 -10.65
C ILE A 26 6.25 1.18 -9.35
N HIS A 27 7.00 0.91 -8.28
CA HIS A 27 6.85 1.63 -7.01
C HIS A 27 7.13 3.13 -7.20
N ASP A 28 8.24 3.48 -7.84
CA ASP A 28 8.61 4.87 -8.10
C ASP A 28 7.59 5.59 -9.00
N VAL A 29 7.07 4.90 -10.02
CA VAL A 29 6.03 5.43 -10.91
C VAL A 29 4.73 5.64 -10.14
N LYS A 30 4.34 4.70 -9.25
CA LYS A 30 3.16 4.87 -8.38
C LYS A 30 3.32 6.04 -7.42
N MET A 31 4.50 6.20 -6.81
CA MET A 31 4.81 7.32 -5.91
C MET A 31 4.85 8.68 -6.65
N LYS A 32 5.17 8.70 -7.95
CA LYS A 32 5.19 9.92 -8.76
C LYS A 32 3.82 10.29 -9.36
N LEU A 33 3.03 9.29 -9.77
CA LEU A 33 1.74 9.52 -10.42
C LEU A 33 0.59 9.69 -9.44
N PHE A 34 0.70 9.10 -8.26
CA PHE A 34 -0.22 9.26 -7.15
C PHE A 34 0.62 9.81 -6.00
N GLU A 35 0.11 10.74 -5.20
CA GLU A 35 0.73 11.05 -3.88
C GLU A 35 0.71 9.76 -3.06
N GLY A 36 1.67 8.89 -3.29
CA GLY A 36 1.62 7.49 -2.90
C GLY A 36 1.75 7.42 -1.41
N GLU A 37 0.76 6.80 -0.78
CA GLU A 37 0.85 6.31 0.59
C GLU A 37 2.25 5.71 0.80
N PRO A 38 3.07 6.30 1.71
CA PRO A 38 4.41 5.81 1.97
C PRO A 38 4.37 4.36 2.48
N ARG A 39 5.53 3.72 2.64
CA ARG A 39 5.56 2.34 3.12
C ARG A 39 4.90 2.23 4.50
N TYR A 40 3.80 1.47 4.60
CA TYR A 40 3.07 1.26 5.86
C TYR A 40 4.01 0.99 7.05
N GLY A 41 3.82 1.78 8.11
CA GLY A 41 4.62 1.70 9.33
C GLY A 41 5.99 2.40 9.30
N SER A 42 6.37 3.07 8.21
CA SER A 42 7.48 4.04 8.24
C SER A 42 7.05 5.34 8.92
N ASP A 43 8.01 6.12 9.43
CA ASP A 43 7.74 7.45 10.01
C ASP A 43 7.03 8.37 9.00
N GLU A 44 7.48 8.32 7.73
CA GLU A 44 6.84 9.05 6.63
C GLU A 44 5.38 8.62 6.39
N TRP A 45 5.05 7.34 6.60
CA TRP A 45 3.68 6.86 6.46
C TRP A 45 2.77 7.38 7.56
N TRP A 46 3.26 7.46 8.81
CA TRP A 46 2.50 8.06 9.91
C TRP A 46 2.19 9.54 9.65
N GLU A 47 3.20 10.30 9.20
CA GLU A 47 3.02 11.72 8.85
C GLU A 47 2.04 11.91 7.68
N TRP A 48 2.13 11.07 6.64
CA TRP A 48 1.20 11.09 5.52
C TRP A 48 -0.23 10.71 5.94
N SER A 49 -0.37 9.69 6.80
CA SER A 49 -1.65 9.20 7.30
C SER A 49 -2.37 10.26 8.12
N ASP A 50 -1.67 10.93 9.03
CA ASP A 50 -2.21 12.04 9.83
C ASP A 50 -2.68 13.19 8.95
N LYS A 51 -1.88 13.57 7.95
CA LYS A 51 -2.24 14.61 6.99
C LYS A 51 -3.50 14.25 6.21
N LYS A 52 -3.60 13.01 5.73
CA LYS A 52 -4.79 12.52 5.01
C LYS A 52 -6.03 12.45 5.90
N ALA A 53 -5.90 11.99 7.13
CA ALA A 53 -7.00 11.97 8.10
C ALA A 53 -7.55 13.38 8.35
N LEU A 54 -6.68 14.39 8.49
CA LEU A 54 -7.09 15.79 8.62
C LEU A 54 -7.78 16.33 7.36
N GLU A 55 -7.30 15.96 6.17
CA GLU A 55 -7.95 16.32 4.89
C GLU A 55 -9.36 15.71 4.80
N ASP A 56 -9.54 14.46 5.23
CA ASP A 56 -10.83 13.77 5.23
C ASP A 56 -11.81 14.37 6.24
N ILE A 57 -11.34 14.73 7.43
CA ILE A 57 -12.15 15.47 8.43
C ILE A 57 -12.63 16.80 7.85
N LYS A 58 -11.73 17.57 7.22
CA LYS A 58 -12.08 18.86 6.60
C LYS A 58 -13.05 18.70 5.43
N ALA A 59 -12.89 17.65 4.64
CA ALA A 59 -13.75 17.34 3.51
C ALA A 59 -15.10 16.71 3.92
N GLY A 60 -15.29 16.40 5.21
CA GLY A 60 -16.50 15.74 5.70
C GLY A 60 -16.61 14.26 5.30
N ARG A 61 -15.51 13.65 4.84
CA ARG A 61 -15.43 12.21 4.48
C ARG A 61 -15.18 11.36 5.72
N VAL A 62 -15.94 11.60 6.78
CA VAL A 62 -15.79 10.90 8.06
C VAL A 62 -17.12 10.36 8.53
N THR A 63 -17.09 9.16 9.12
CA THR A 63 -18.24 8.64 9.86
C THR A 63 -18.20 9.25 11.26
N LYS A 64 -19.25 9.98 11.61
CA LYS A 64 -19.45 10.50 12.97
C LYS A 64 -20.31 9.52 13.74
N PHE A 65 -19.98 9.34 15.01
CA PHE A 65 -20.76 8.58 15.96
C PHE A 65 -21.10 9.50 17.12
N ASP A 66 -22.37 9.47 17.55
CA ASP A 66 -22.85 10.33 18.63
C ASP A 66 -22.64 9.69 20.01
N SER A 67 -22.29 8.40 20.04
CA SER A 67 -21.96 7.67 21.27
C SER A 67 -20.87 6.62 21.06
N VAL A 68 -20.19 6.28 22.16
CA VAL A 68 -19.18 5.22 22.17
C VAL A 68 -19.81 3.86 21.82
N ASP A 69 -21.01 3.57 22.32
CA ASP A 69 -21.73 2.32 22.06
C ASP A 69 -22.05 2.14 20.57
N GLU A 70 -22.41 3.22 19.89
CA GLU A 70 -22.66 3.22 18.45
C GLU A 70 -21.39 2.91 17.64
N ALA A 71 -20.27 3.54 18.01
CA ALA A 71 -18.97 3.27 17.38
C ALA A 71 -18.52 1.82 17.59
N ILE A 72 -18.68 1.29 18.81
CA ILE A 72 -18.36 -0.11 19.13
C ILE A 72 -19.23 -1.07 18.32
N LYS A 73 -20.52 -0.78 18.17
CA LYS A 73 -21.43 -1.61 17.37
C LYS A 73 -21.01 -1.63 15.90
N TRP A 74 -20.65 -0.49 15.33
CA TRP A 74 -20.17 -0.39 13.95
C TRP A 74 -18.87 -1.15 13.72
N LEU A 75 -17.91 -1.07 14.64
CA LEU A 75 -16.61 -1.79 14.53
C LEU A 75 -16.74 -3.32 14.59
N ASN A 76 -17.77 -3.82 15.27
CA ASN A 76 -18.01 -5.26 15.43
C ASN A 76 -19.01 -5.83 14.41
N SER A 77 -19.51 -5.01 13.48
CA SER A 77 -20.44 -5.42 12.41
C SER A 77 -19.69 -5.81 11.14
#